data_AF-M1YYW8-F1
#
_entry.id   AF-M1YYW8-F1
#
_cell.length_a   1.000
_cell.length_b   1.000
_cell.length_c   1.000
_cell.angle_alpha   90.00
_cell.angle_beta   90.00
_cell.angle_gamma   90.00
#
_symmetry.space_group_name_H-M   'P 1'
#
loop_
_entity.id
_entity.type
_entity.pdbx_description
1 polymer ?
#
loop_
_entity_poly.entity_id
_entity_poly.type
_entity_poly.pdbx_seq_one_letter_code
_entity_poly.pdbx_strand_id
1 'polypeptide(L)' 'MEETQEEKKRWITPKSIIHFLIAFVLMAGYYYLINVALMKVQGLEFHYLWVSGSGGGGH' A
#
# COMPACT_ATOMS: atom_id res chain seq x y z
N MET A 1 -18.36 16.51 -28.86
CA MET A 1 -17.88 16.60 -27.47
C MET A 1 -16.75 15.59 -27.25
N GLU A 2 -15.65 15.74 -28.01
CA GLU A 2 -14.53 14.78 -28.01
C GLU A 2 -13.27 15.33 -27.32
N GLU A 3 -13.12 16.66 -27.23
CA GLU A 3 -11.94 17.34 -26.65
C GLU A 3 -11.66 16.98 -25.17
N THR A 4 -12.68 16.57 -24.41
CA THR A 4 -12.53 16.33 -22.96
C THR A 4 -11.76 15.06 -22.59
N GLN A 5 -11.66 14.07 -23.48
CA GLN A 5 -11.02 12.78 -23.17
C GLN A 5 -9.50 12.82 -23.40
N GLU A 6 -9.06 13.52 -24.45
CA GLU A 6 -7.63 13.67 -24.76
C GLU A 6 -6.92 14.59 -23.77
N GLU A 7 -7.60 15.66 -23.32
CA GLU A 7 -7.03 16.59 -22.35
C GLU A 7 -6.78 15.92 -21.00
N LYS A 8 -7.66 15.03 -20.53
CA LYS A 8 -7.51 14.28 -19.27
C LYS A 8 -6.28 13.37 -19.23
N LYS A 9 -5.88 12.79 -20.36
CA LYS A 9 -4.68 11.92 -20.43
C LYS A 9 -3.37 12.67 -20.27
N ARG A 10 -3.34 13.98 -20.54
CA ARG A 10 -2.10 14.79 -20.50
C ARG A 10 -1.58 15.04 -19.09
N TRP A 11 -2.46 15.06 -18.09
CA TRP A 11 -2.09 15.44 -16.71
C TRP A 11 -1.46 14.30 -15.91
N ILE A 12 -1.89 13.05 -16.15
CA ILE A 12 -1.29 11.87 -15.52
C ILE A 12 -0.19 11.34 -16.44
N THR A 13 1.00 11.93 -16.30
CA THR A 13 2.18 11.42 -17.00
C THR A 13 2.55 10.04 -16.41
N PRO A 14 2.88 9.03 -17.23
CA PRO A 14 3.29 7.70 -16.76
C PRO A 14 4.43 7.75 -15.72
N LYS A 15 5.32 8.73 -15.87
CA LYS A 15 6.37 9.06 -14.90
C LYS A 15 5.80 9.31 -13.50
N SER A 16 4.71 10.07 -13.35
CA SER A 16 4.08 10.34 -12.05
C SER A 16 3.49 9.08 -11.42
N ILE A 17 2.89 8.20 -12.22
CA ILE A 17 2.32 6.92 -11.74
C ILE A 17 3.45 6.05 -11.18
N ILE A 18 4.58 5.96 -11.88
CA ILE A 18 5.72 5.16 -11.41
C ILE A 18 6.23 5.66 -10.06
N HIS A 19 6.35 6.98 -9.87
CA HIS A 19 6.77 7.54 -8.58
C HIS A 19 5.74 7.26 -7.48
N PHE A 20 4.45 7.32 -7.80
CA PHE A 20 3.39 6.97 -6.86
C PHE A 20 3.44 5.50 -6.44
N LEU A 21 3.63 4.58 -7.40
CA LEU A 21 3.78 3.15 -7.12
C LEU A 21 5.01 2.85 -6.27
N ILE A 22 6.15 3.48 -6.57
CA ILE A 22 7.37 3.32 -5.78
C ILE A 22 7.14 3.83 -4.35
N ALA A 23 6.56 5.02 -4.18
CA ALA A 23 6.24 5.57 -2.87
C ALA A 23 5.28 4.67 -2.09
N PHE A 24 4.26 4.11 -2.76
CA PHE A 24 3.32 3.17 -2.16
C PHE A 24 3.99 1.89 -1.68
N VAL A 25 4.86 1.28 -2.51
CA VAL A 25 5.61 0.07 -2.14
C VAL A 25 6.57 0.34 -0.99
N LEU A 26 7.28 1.47 -0.99
CA LEU A 26 8.18 1.84 0.11
C LEU A 26 7.42 2.07 1.41
N MET A 27 6.28 2.75 1.35
CA MET A 27 5.45 3.01 2.53
C MET A 27 4.84 1.71 3.08
N ALA A 28 4.34 0.83 2.21
CA ALA A 28 3.85 -0.49 2.60
C ALA A 28 4.97 -1.35 3.20
N GLY A 29 6.15 -1.37 2.58
CA GLY A 29 7.33 -2.07 3.08
C GLY A 29 7.80 -1.54 4.44
N TYR A 30 7.81 -0.22 4.63
CA TYR A 30 8.16 0.41 5.90
C TYR A 30 7.23 -0.02 7.03
N TYR A 31 5.91 0.08 6.83
CA TYR A 31 4.94 -0.36 7.83
C TYR A 31 5.02 -1.86 8.07
N TYR A 32 5.19 -2.66 7.02
CA TYR A 32 5.37 -4.09 7.15
C TYR A 32 6.58 -4.44 8.02
N LEU A 33 7.75 -3.86 7.75
CA LEU A 33 8.97 -4.12 8.51
C LEU A 33 8.86 -3.69 9.97
N ILE A 34 8.20 -2.57 10.27
CA ILE A 34 7.95 -2.16 11.66
C ILE A 34 7.06 -3.16 12.37
N ASN A 35 5.97 -3.61 11.73
CA ASN A 35 5.09 -4.61 12.32
C ASN A 35 5.84 -5.94 12.54
N VAL A 36 6.70 -6.38 11.60
CA VAL A 36 7.59 -7.53 11.78
C VAL A 36 8.47 -7.35 13.02
N ALA A 37 9.13 -6.20 13.14
CA ALA A 37 10.06 -5.92 14.23
C ALA A 37 9.36 -5.86 15.59
N LEU A 38 8.20 -5.19 15.66
CA LEU A 38 7.38 -5.10 16.86
C LEU A 38 6.90 -6.48 17.32
N MET A 39 6.37 -7.29 16.39
CA MET A 39 5.91 -8.65 16.68
C MET A 39 7.04 -9.57 17.16
N LYS A 40 8.23 -9.46 16.56
CA LYS A 40 9.42 -10.21 17.00
C LYS A 40 9.80 -9.89 18.45
N VAL A 41 9.67 -8.63 18.87
CA VAL A 41 9.92 -8.21 20.26
C VAL A 41 8.81 -8.68 21.19
N GLN A 42 7.57 -8.75 20.70
CA GLN A 42 6.38 -9.15 21.49
C GLN A 42 6.15 -10.68 21.52
N GLY A 43 6.95 -11.49 20.81
CA GLY A 43 6.76 -12.94 20.74
C GLY A 43 5.48 -13.37 19.99
N LEU A 44 4.88 -12.47 19.22
CA LEU A 44 3.69 -12.73 18.40
C LEU A 44 4.12 -13.30 17.04
N GLU A 45 3.48 -14.39 16.61
CA GLU A 45 3.77 -15.07 15.35
C GLU A 45 3.31 -14.23 14.14
N PHE A 46 4.22 -14.02 13.18
CA PHE A 46 4.04 -13.16 12.00
C PHE A 46 2.79 -13.49 11.17
N HIS A 47 2.41 -14.77 11.19
CA HIS A 47 1.24 -15.30 10.49
C HIS A 47 -0.09 -14.72 11.01
N TYR A 48 -0.15 -14.30 12.28
CA TYR A 48 -1.40 -13.83 12.87
C TYR A 48 -1.87 -12.51 12.27
N LEU A 49 -1.05 -11.48 12.06
CA LEU A 49 -1.55 -10.19 11.53
C LEU A 49 -2.03 -10.25 10.08
N TRP A 50 -1.43 -11.10 9.24
CA TRP A 50 -1.82 -11.23 7.83
C TRP A 50 -3.12 -12.03 7.65
N VAL A 51 -3.40 -12.96 8.55
CA VAL A 51 -4.66 -13.74 8.58
C VAL A 51 -5.73 -13.06 9.44
N SER A 52 -5.37 -12.41 10.55
CA SER A 52 -6.31 -11.74 11.45
C SER A 52 -6.76 -10.38 10.92
N GLY A 53 -5.97 -9.73 10.05
CA GLY A 53 -6.38 -8.53 9.33
C GLY A 53 -7.48 -8.77 8.28
N SER A 54 -7.65 -10.01 7.79
CA SER A 54 -8.77 -10.37 6.92
C SER A 54 -10.03 -10.82 7.68
N GLY A 55 -9.93 -11.00 9.02
CA GLY A 55 -11.05 -11.38 9.90
C GLY A 55 -11.47 -10.32 10.92
N GLY A 56 -10.78 -9.17 11.01
CA GLY A 56 -10.99 -8.16 12.07
C GLY A 56 -12.00 -7.06 11.75
N GLY A 57 -12.88 -7.26 10.78
CA GLY A 57 -14.04 -6.41 10.52
C GLY A 57 -15.31 -7.07 11.00
N GLY A 58 -15.63 -6.97 12.29
CA GLY A 58 -16.92 -7.41 12.83
C GLY A 58 -16.86 -8.02 14.22
N HIS A 59 -16.93 -7.15 15.23
CA HIS A 59 -17.79 -7.20 16.43
C HIS A 59 -17.18 -6.33 17.54
#